data_AF-A0A3G6UKH1-F1
#
_entry.id   AF-A0A3G6UKH1-F1
#
_cell.length_a   1.000
_cell.length_b   1.000
_cell.length_c   1.000
_cell.angle_alpha   90.00
_cell.angle_beta   90.00
_cell.angle_gamma   90.00
#
_symmetry.space_group_name_H-M   'P 1'
#
loop_
_entity.id
_entity.type
_entity.pdbx_description
1 polymer ?
#
loop_
_entity_poly.entity_id
_entity_poly.type
_entity_poly.pdbx_seq_one_letter_code
_entity_poly.pdbx_strand_id
1 'polypeptide(L)'
;MDCDQGFSADGNGGRPGDAVQPVNEKHSFRARLYTRPGDKKTIYSATKAEIASFVPLIVKEAEAGGKMALQIFQEAGIALAEMTLAAADRLGFENYVKMAVKGSVLQHILFVQTSFLDRIKQSKPEAEVITEDVSSALGCYYLARKEMTR
;
A
#
# COMPACT_ATOMS: atom_id res chain seq x y z
N MET A 1 21.03 -49.71 34.53
CA MET A 1 20.71 -48.32 34.13
C MET A 1 20.60 -48.31 32.61
N ASP A 2 19.78 -49.19 32.02
CA ASP A 2 18.30 -49.13 31.92
C ASP A 2 17.92 -48.03 30.91
N CYS A 3 17.10 -48.21 29.88
CA CYS A 3 16.33 -49.33 29.36
C CYS A 3 15.92 -48.97 27.92
N ASP A 4 15.72 -49.99 27.09
CA ASP A 4 14.81 -49.98 25.95
C ASP A 4 13.43 -49.43 26.30
N GLN A 5 12.77 -48.83 25.30
CA GLN A 5 11.32 -48.68 25.04
C GLN A 5 11.10 -47.32 24.37
N GLY A 6 10.34 -47.14 23.30
CA GLY A 6 9.43 -48.00 22.57
C GLY A 6 8.69 -47.08 21.61
N PHE A 7 8.62 -47.49 20.35
CA PHE A 7 7.76 -46.89 19.34
C PHE A 7 6.29 -47.07 19.76
N SER A 8 5.52 -45.97 19.82
CA SER A 8 4.06 -46.03 19.72
C SER A 8 3.52 -44.73 19.11
N ALA A 9 2.80 -44.90 18.01
CA ALA A 9 1.97 -43.90 17.38
C ALA A 9 0.69 -43.69 18.21
N ASP A 10 0.24 -42.43 18.28
CA ASP A 10 -1.15 -41.97 18.26
C ASP A 10 -1.29 -40.65 19.04
N GLY A 11 -1.77 -39.60 18.37
CA GLY A 11 -1.92 -38.29 18.99
C GLY A 11 -2.34 -37.20 18.03
N ASN A 12 -3.58 -37.30 17.54
CA ASN A 12 -4.29 -36.25 16.82
C ASN A 12 -4.29 -34.93 17.63
N GLY A 13 -3.60 -33.91 17.14
CA GLY A 13 -3.50 -32.58 17.78
C GLY A 13 -3.68 -31.48 16.75
N GLY A 14 -4.92 -31.28 16.30
CA GLY A 14 -5.30 -30.17 15.44
C GLY A 14 -4.92 -28.82 16.06
N ARG A 15 -4.21 -27.99 15.30
CA ARG A 15 -3.81 -26.64 15.73
C ARG A 15 -5.08 -25.80 15.96
N PRO A 16 -5.18 -25.07 17.08
CA PRO A 16 -6.32 -24.20 17.33
C PRO A 16 -6.30 -23.08 16.29
N GLY A 17 -7.41 -22.98 15.54
CA GLY A 17 -7.59 -22.01 14.48
C GLY A 17 -7.50 -20.58 15.01
N ASP A 18 -6.77 -19.76 14.28
CA ASP A 18 -6.74 -18.32 14.44
C ASP A 18 -8.17 -17.78 14.30
N ALA A 19 -8.75 -17.41 15.44
CA ALA A 19 -10.02 -16.71 15.50
C ALA A 19 -9.83 -15.29 14.95
N VAL A 20 -9.90 -15.15 13.63
CA VAL A 20 -10.02 -13.85 12.97
C VAL A 20 -11.39 -13.29 13.34
N GLN A 21 -11.40 -12.27 14.20
CA GLN A 21 -12.61 -11.53 14.57
C GLN A 21 -13.31 -10.99 13.30
N PRO A 22 -14.66 -11.01 13.23
CA PRO A 22 -15.35 -10.76 11.98
C PRO A 22 -15.17 -9.29 11.55
N VAL A 23 -14.46 -9.12 10.43
CA VAL A 23 -14.44 -7.87 9.67
C VAL A 23 -15.87 -7.57 9.21
N ASN A 24 -16.41 -6.45 9.69
CA ASN A 24 -17.69 -5.82 9.36
C ASN A 24 -18.36 -6.34 8.06
N GLU A 25 -19.58 -6.82 8.22
CA GLU A 25 -20.41 -7.65 7.33
C GLU A 25 -20.50 -7.15 5.87
N LYS A 26 -20.41 -5.83 5.64
CA LYS A 26 -20.47 -5.24 4.28
C LYS A 26 -19.19 -5.46 3.44
N HIS A 27 -18.03 -5.58 4.07
CA HIS A 27 -16.77 -5.83 3.37
C HIS A 27 -16.48 -7.32 3.20
N SER A 28 -16.98 -8.15 4.12
CA SER A 28 -16.89 -9.62 4.06
C SER A 28 -17.63 -10.19 2.83
N PHE A 29 -18.76 -9.58 2.44
CA PHE A 29 -19.57 -10.05 1.31
C PHE A 29 -18.88 -9.85 -0.06
N ARG A 30 -18.12 -8.77 -0.25
CA ARG A 30 -17.44 -8.49 -1.54
C ARG A 30 -16.14 -9.27 -1.70
N ALA A 31 -15.40 -9.49 -0.61
CA ALA A 31 -14.16 -10.27 -0.65
C ALA A 31 -14.40 -11.77 -0.95
N ARG A 32 -15.53 -12.33 -0.49
CA ARG A 32 -15.91 -13.73 -0.77
C ARG A 32 -16.20 -14.05 -2.24
N LEU A 33 -16.52 -13.06 -3.08
CA LEU A 33 -16.82 -13.30 -4.50
C LEU A 33 -15.57 -13.48 -5.37
N TYR A 34 -14.37 -13.17 -4.85
CA TYR A 34 -13.11 -13.28 -5.58
C TYR A 34 -12.16 -14.34 -5.04
N THR A 35 -12.56 -15.12 -4.02
CA THR A 35 -11.76 -16.18 -3.39
C THR A 35 -11.64 -17.47 -4.24
N ARG A 36 -11.85 -17.40 -5.57
CA ARG A 36 -11.37 -18.45 -6.48
C ARG A 36 -10.08 -17.99 -7.13
N PRO A 37 -8.90 -18.43 -6.64
CA PRO A 37 -7.65 -18.09 -7.27
C PRO A 37 -7.59 -18.79 -8.63
N GLY A 38 -7.76 -18.05 -9.73
CA GLY A 38 -7.51 -18.56 -11.09
C GLY A 38 -8.48 -18.16 -12.18
N ASP A 39 -9.66 -17.60 -11.88
CA ASP A 39 -10.62 -17.24 -12.92
C ASP A 39 -10.27 -15.88 -13.55
N LYS A 40 -9.35 -15.89 -14.52
CA LYS A 40 -8.96 -14.71 -15.33
C LYS A 40 -10.15 -13.83 -15.73
N LYS A 41 -11.30 -14.46 -16.05
CA LYS A 41 -12.55 -13.77 -16.42
C LYS A 41 -13.03 -12.75 -15.38
N THR A 42 -12.89 -12.99 -14.08
CA THR A 42 -13.40 -12.10 -13.02
C THR A 42 -12.54 -10.86 -12.84
N ILE A 43 -11.23 -10.96 -13.06
CA ILE A 43 -10.29 -9.83 -13.06
C ILE A 43 -10.51 -8.98 -14.30
N TYR A 44 -10.66 -9.59 -15.48
CA TYR A 44 -10.88 -8.87 -16.73
C TYR A 44 -12.26 -8.20 -16.82
N SER A 45 -13.25 -8.67 -16.07
CA SER A 45 -14.58 -8.04 -16.01
C SER A 45 -14.71 -6.97 -14.92
N ALA A 46 -13.77 -6.91 -13.98
CA ALA A 46 -13.83 -5.96 -12.87
C ALA A 46 -13.43 -4.54 -13.32
N THR A 47 -14.11 -3.55 -12.78
CA THR A 47 -13.75 -2.13 -12.98
C THR A 47 -12.50 -1.78 -12.18
N LYS A 48 -11.80 -0.70 -12.59
CA LYS A 48 -10.67 -0.14 -11.84
C LYS A 48 -11.04 0.18 -10.39
N ALA A 49 -12.27 0.69 -10.17
CA ALA A 49 -12.76 1.03 -8.84
C ALA A 49 -12.99 -0.21 -7.97
N GLU A 50 -13.49 -1.29 -8.55
CA GLU A 50 -13.68 -2.56 -7.83
C GLU A 50 -12.35 -3.18 -7.42
N ILE A 51 -11.35 -3.17 -8.30
CA ILE A 51 -10.01 -3.65 -7.97
C ILE A 51 -9.39 -2.77 -6.87
N ALA A 52 -9.50 -1.45 -6.97
CA ALA A 52 -8.99 -0.53 -5.95
C ALA A 52 -9.68 -0.71 -4.59
N SER A 53 -10.94 -1.16 -4.57
CA SER A 53 -11.70 -1.39 -3.34
C SER A 53 -11.16 -2.53 -2.45
N PHE A 54 -10.21 -3.33 -2.94
CA PHE A 54 -9.51 -4.34 -2.14
C PHE A 54 -8.40 -3.76 -1.27
N VAL A 55 -7.90 -2.55 -1.57
CA VAL A 55 -6.78 -1.94 -0.83
C VAL A 55 -7.03 -1.90 0.68
N PRO A 56 -8.22 -1.50 1.20
CA PRO A 56 -8.49 -1.52 2.64
C PRO A 56 -8.36 -2.90 3.30
N LEU A 57 -8.61 -3.99 2.57
CA LEU A 57 -8.42 -5.35 3.08
C LEU A 57 -6.93 -5.66 3.24
N ILE A 58 -6.12 -5.28 2.24
CA ILE A 58 -4.67 -5.47 2.26
C ILE A 58 -4.03 -4.61 3.35
N VAL A 59 -4.54 -3.39 3.59
CA VAL A 59 -4.10 -2.54 4.71
C VAL A 59 -4.29 -3.25 6.04
N LYS A 60 -5.46 -3.83 6.30
CA LYS A 60 -5.73 -4.57 7.54
C LYS A 60 -4.79 -5.76 7.73
N GLU A 61 -4.50 -6.48 6.65
CA GLU A 61 -3.55 -7.61 6.69
C GLU A 61 -2.13 -7.12 7.02
N ALA A 62 -1.69 -5.99 6.44
CA ALA A 62 -0.40 -5.40 6.75
C ALA A 62 -0.32 -4.90 8.20
N GLU A 63 -1.39 -4.28 8.71
CA GLU A 63 -1.51 -3.85 10.11
C GLU A 63 -1.46 -5.05 11.08
N ALA A 64 -1.96 -6.22 10.67
CA ALA A 64 -1.85 -7.47 11.41
C ALA A 64 -0.45 -8.13 11.31
N GLY A 65 0.51 -7.52 10.60
CA GLY A 65 1.85 -8.06 10.42
C GLY A 65 2.00 -9.05 9.27
N GLY A 66 1.00 -9.11 8.38
CA GLY A 66 1.03 -9.97 7.19
C GLY A 66 2.19 -9.62 6.26
N LYS A 67 3.19 -10.51 6.18
CA LYS A 67 4.44 -10.26 5.44
C LYS A 67 4.23 -9.92 3.97
N MET A 68 3.31 -10.62 3.30
CA MET A 68 3.00 -10.37 1.88
C MET A 68 2.38 -8.99 1.68
N ALA A 69 1.43 -8.60 2.54
CA ALA A 69 0.79 -7.28 2.44
C ALA A 69 1.79 -6.15 2.71
N LEU A 70 2.66 -6.30 3.70
CA LEU A 70 3.75 -5.37 3.97
C LEU A 70 4.70 -5.25 2.78
N GLN A 71 5.11 -6.37 2.18
CA GLN A 71 5.97 -6.39 1.00
C GLN A 71 5.34 -5.64 -0.18
N ILE A 72 4.06 -5.88 -0.46
CA ILE A 72 3.32 -5.17 -1.53
C ILE A 72 3.38 -3.65 -1.32
N PHE A 73 3.14 -3.17 -0.11
CA PHE A 73 3.17 -1.73 0.16
C PHE A 73 4.58 -1.14 0.10
N GLN A 74 5.59 -1.88 0.56
CA GLN A 74 6.99 -1.45 0.46
C GLN A 74 7.44 -1.33 -1.00
N GLU A 75 7.17 -2.35 -1.81
CA GLU A 75 7.48 -2.33 -3.25
C GLU A 75 6.74 -1.19 -3.96
N ALA A 76 5.48 -0.96 -3.62
CA ALA A 76 4.70 0.15 -4.17
C ALA A 76 5.31 1.52 -3.81
N GLY A 77 5.71 1.74 -2.56
CA GLY A 77 6.30 3.00 -2.14
C GLY A 77 7.67 3.25 -2.80
N ILE A 78 8.50 2.21 -2.92
CA ILE A 78 9.78 2.28 -3.65
C ILE A 78 9.55 2.62 -5.12
N ALA A 79 8.62 1.94 -5.79
CA ALA A 79 8.34 2.20 -7.20
C ALA A 79 7.86 3.64 -7.45
N LEU A 80 7.00 4.17 -6.57
CA LEU A 80 6.57 5.56 -6.62
C LEU A 80 7.75 6.53 -6.43
N ALA A 81 8.65 6.26 -5.49
CA ALA A 81 9.83 7.09 -5.26
C ALA A 81 10.78 7.09 -6.45
N GLU A 82 11.01 5.93 -7.07
CA GLU A 82 11.84 5.83 -8.28
C GLU A 82 11.27 6.61 -9.45
N MET A 83 9.94 6.56 -9.66
CA MET A 83 9.27 7.38 -10.66
C MET A 83 9.43 8.88 -10.38
N THR A 84 9.30 9.29 -9.12
CA THR A 84 9.47 10.68 -8.71
C THR A 84 10.91 11.17 -8.91
N LEU A 85 11.92 10.37 -8.53
CA LEU A 85 13.33 10.70 -8.72
C LEU A 85 13.67 10.83 -10.21
N ALA A 86 13.22 9.88 -11.03
CA ALA A 86 13.41 9.93 -12.47
C ALA A 86 12.77 11.19 -13.10
N ALA A 87 11.61 11.62 -12.59
CA ALA A 87 10.99 12.87 -13.03
C ALA A 87 11.81 14.10 -12.58
N ALA A 88 12.28 14.10 -11.33
CA ALA A 88 13.10 15.19 -10.79
C ALA A 88 14.40 15.37 -11.60
N ASP A 89 15.08 14.27 -11.91
CA ASP A 89 16.33 14.29 -12.68
C ASP A 89 16.10 14.79 -14.10
N ARG A 90 15.01 14.37 -14.76
CA ARG A 90 14.64 14.86 -16.10
C ARG A 90 14.29 16.34 -16.14
N LEU A 91 13.86 16.91 -15.01
CA LEU A 91 13.55 18.34 -14.88
C LEU A 91 14.76 19.16 -14.42
N GLY A 92 15.92 18.53 -14.21
CA GLY A 92 17.16 19.22 -13.80
C GLY A 92 17.20 19.58 -12.31
N PHE A 93 16.40 18.92 -11.46
CA PHE A 93 16.50 19.10 -10.01
C PHE A 93 17.64 18.25 -9.45
N GLU A 94 18.81 18.85 -9.25
CA GLU A 94 20.01 18.16 -8.78
C GLU A 94 19.94 17.79 -7.28
N ASN A 95 20.24 18.74 -6.39
CA ASN A 95 20.44 18.46 -4.96
C ASN A 95 19.23 18.80 -4.09
N TYR A 96 18.64 19.98 -4.34
CA TYR A 96 17.47 20.45 -3.59
C TYR A 96 16.21 20.39 -4.45
N VAL A 97 15.20 19.68 -3.95
CA VAL A 97 13.88 19.60 -4.57
C VAL A 97 12.81 19.61 -3.49
N LYS A 98 11.76 20.41 -3.70
CA LYS A 98 10.53 20.37 -2.92
C LYS A 98 9.53 19.45 -3.62
N MET A 99 9.09 18.40 -2.94
CA MET A 99 8.12 17.44 -3.47
C MET A 99 6.87 17.44 -2.63
N ALA A 100 5.74 17.79 -3.24
CA ALA A 100 4.44 17.71 -2.58
C ALA A 100 3.87 16.29 -2.73
N VAL A 101 3.46 15.69 -1.60
CA VAL A 101 2.79 14.40 -1.56
C VAL A 101 1.29 14.63 -1.50
N LYS A 102 0.58 14.13 -2.52
CA LYS A 102 -0.88 14.22 -2.62
C LYS A 102 -1.46 12.88 -3.08
N GLY A 103 -2.64 12.54 -2.58
CA GLY A 103 -3.36 11.34 -2.96
C GLY A 103 -3.48 10.35 -1.80
N SER A 104 -4.62 9.67 -1.74
CA SER A 104 -5.02 8.86 -0.58
C SER A 104 -4.04 7.73 -0.22
N VAL A 105 -3.38 7.13 -1.20
CA VAL A 105 -2.41 6.05 -0.97
C VAL A 105 -1.19 6.57 -0.20
N LEU A 106 -0.52 7.61 -0.70
CA LEU A 106 0.68 8.18 -0.07
C LEU A 106 0.36 8.99 1.20
N GLN A 107 -0.88 9.44 1.38
CA GLN A 107 -1.30 10.20 2.57
C GLN A 107 -1.86 9.33 3.69
N HIS A 108 -2.49 8.18 3.39
CA HIS A 108 -3.20 7.38 4.40
C HIS A 108 -2.64 5.98 4.63
N ILE A 109 -1.79 5.46 3.73
CA ILE A 109 -1.16 4.15 3.93
C ILE A 109 0.28 4.36 4.38
N LEU A 110 0.49 4.29 5.70
CA LEU A 110 1.78 4.61 6.32
C LEU A 110 2.93 3.76 5.75
N PHE A 111 2.71 2.47 5.49
CA PHE A 111 3.72 1.57 4.93
C PHE A 111 4.25 2.00 3.55
N VAL A 112 3.37 2.58 2.72
CA VAL A 112 3.75 3.12 1.40
C VAL A 112 4.47 4.44 1.58
N GLN A 113 3.96 5.30 2.47
CA GLN A 113 4.55 6.60 2.73
C GLN A 113 5.98 6.48 3.27
N THR A 114 6.21 5.60 4.26
CA THR A 114 7.54 5.41 4.85
C THR A 114 8.55 4.91 3.83
N SER A 115 8.22 3.84 3.11
CA SER A 115 9.10 3.28 2.06
C SER A 115 9.38 4.28 0.93
N PHE A 116 8.39 5.09 0.55
CA PHE A 116 8.58 6.20 -0.39
C PHE A 116 9.57 7.24 0.15
N LEU A 117 9.34 7.76 1.35
CA LEU A 117 10.17 8.81 1.95
C LEU A 117 11.59 8.33 2.19
N ASP A 118 11.76 7.10 2.69
CA ASP A 118 13.06 6.49 2.93
C ASP A 118 13.86 6.39 1.63
N ARG A 119 13.22 5.92 0.54
CA ARG A 119 13.89 5.82 -0.77
C ARG A 119 14.25 7.18 -1.34
N ILE A 120 13.38 8.18 -1.20
CA ILE A 120 13.68 9.57 -1.59
C ILE A 120 14.89 10.08 -0.81
N LYS A 121 14.90 9.93 0.52
CA LYS A 121 15.96 10.45 1.38
C LYS A 121 17.31 9.75 1.17
N GLN A 122 17.30 8.47 0.79
CA GLN A 122 18.51 7.76 0.39
C GLN A 122 19.14 8.35 -0.89
N SER A 123 18.32 8.77 -1.86
CA SER A 123 18.81 9.29 -3.14
C SER A 123 19.07 10.80 -3.13
N LYS A 124 18.24 11.58 -2.43
CA LYS A 124 18.34 13.04 -2.32
C LYS A 124 18.10 13.45 -0.86
N PRO A 125 19.13 13.39 0.00
CA PRO A 125 19.00 13.68 1.44
C PRO A 125 18.44 15.08 1.75
N GLU A 126 18.82 16.05 0.92
CA GLU A 126 18.40 17.45 1.02
C GLU A 126 16.98 17.72 0.49
N ALA A 127 16.31 16.72 -0.10
CA ALA A 127 14.97 16.89 -0.60
C ALA A 127 13.99 17.21 0.54
N GLU A 128 13.12 18.20 0.33
CA GLU A 128 12.06 18.57 1.25
C GLU A 128 10.75 17.97 0.75
N VAL A 129 10.06 17.22 1.61
CA VAL A 129 8.77 16.62 1.28
C VAL A 129 7.67 17.36 2.02
N ILE A 130 6.73 17.90 1.26
CA ILE A 130 5.57 18.65 1.75
C ILE A 130 4.39 17.69 1.79
N THR A 131 3.86 17.42 2.98
CA THR A 131 2.70 16.53 3.18
C THR A 131 1.41 17.27 3.53
N GLU A 132 1.45 18.61 3.50
CA GLU A 132 0.33 19.47 3.83
C GLU A 132 -0.86 19.22 2.90
N ASP A 133 -2.05 19.06 3.49
CA ASP A 133 -3.26 18.80 2.72
C ASP A 133 -3.91 20.10 2.24
N VAL A 134 -3.40 20.63 1.13
CA VAL A 134 -4.00 21.79 0.45
C VAL A 134 -4.93 21.31 -0.66
N SER A 135 -6.12 21.90 -0.76
CA SER A 135 -7.08 21.56 -1.81
C SER A 135 -6.56 21.90 -3.20
N SER A 136 -6.52 20.91 -4.09
CA SER A 136 -6.13 21.13 -5.49
C SER A 136 -7.09 22.08 -6.21
N ALA A 137 -8.36 22.17 -5.78
CA ALA A 137 -9.33 23.10 -6.34
C ALA A 137 -8.93 24.57 -6.13
N LEU A 138 -8.24 24.87 -5.01
CA LEU A 138 -7.68 26.21 -4.77
C LEU A 138 -6.60 26.56 -5.78
N GLY A 139 -5.75 25.58 -6.14
CA GLY A 139 -4.77 25.73 -7.22
C GLY A 139 -5.45 26.05 -8.55
N CYS A 140 -6.51 25.32 -8.91
CA CYS A 140 -7.30 25.60 -10.12
C CYS A 140 -7.89 27.02 -10.11
N TYR A 141 -8.45 27.47 -8.99
CA TYR A 141 -8.97 28.83 -8.85
C TYR A 141 -7.89 29.88 -9.13
N TYR A 142 -6.69 29.72 -8.55
CA TYR A 142 -5.60 30.67 -8.80
C TYR A 142 -5.09 30.66 -10.23
N LEU A 143 -5.02 29.48 -10.87
CA LEU A 143 -4.68 29.38 -12.29
C LEU A 143 -5.72 30.08 -13.16
N ALA A 144 -7.02 29.83 -12.93
CA ALA A 144 -8.09 30.49 -13.67
C ALA A 144 -8.08 32.01 -13.48
N ARG A 145 -7.90 32.49 -12.24
CA ARG A 145 -7.83 33.93 -11.95
C ARG A 145 -6.66 34.61 -12.65
N LYS A 146 -5.50 33.94 -12.73
CA LYS A 146 -4.32 34.44 -13.44
C LYS A 146 -4.60 34.61 -14.94
N GLU A 147 -5.28 33.66 -15.57
CA GLU A 147 -5.63 33.73 -17.00
C GLU A 147 -6.70 34.80 -17.29
N MET A 148 -7.65 35.02 -16.37
CA MET A 148 -8.66 36.08 -16.54
C MET A 148 -8.12 37.51 -16.35
N THR A 149 -6.93 37.64 -15.73
CA THR A 149 -6.28 38.94 -15.48
C THR A 149 -5.15 39.23 -16.48
N ARG A 150 -5.02 38.39 -17.52
CA ARG A 150 -3.96 38.45 -18.53
C ARG A 150 -4.48 39.05 -19.83
#